data_AF-A0A077W720-F1
#
_entry.id   AF-A0A077W720-F1
#
_cell.length_a   1.000
_cell.length_b   1.000
_cell.length_c   1.000
_cell.angle_alpha   90.00
_cell.angle_beta   90.00
_cell.angle_gamma   90.00
#
_symmetry.space_group_name_H-M   'P 1'
#
loop_
_entity.id
_entity.type
_entity.pdbx_description
1 polymer ?
#
loop_
_entity_poly.entity_id
_entity_poly.type
_entity_poly.pdbx_seq_one_letter_code
_entity_poly.pdbx_strand_id
1 'polypeptide(L)'
;MALRASLLGLTSRLTSSTLSRPFSSSVVSFTQRATNPAVSEATAATNNNASTTTPLAADFTTLKELSTSLEPYAGRSIGNVNNPHVAYRRVNAICRWNNVQREIRANRYYEKPTVARRRKNIERNRKLFGAMVGKKVALIMQMKNRGM
;
A
#
# COMPACT_ATOMS: atom_id res chain seq x y z
N MET A 1 -53.63 -26.09 -35.81
CA MET A 1 -53.40 -26.56 -34.43
C MET A 1 -52.15 -25.88 -33.89
N ALA A 2 -52.35 -24.88 -33.03
CA ALA A 2 -51.28 -24.09 -32.43
C ALA A 2 -50.96 -24.64 -31.04
N LEU A 3 -49.71 -25.05 -30.81
CA LEU A 3 -49.23 -25.42 -29.48
C LEU A 3 -48.46 -24.23 -28.91
N ARG A 4 -49.13 -23.48 -28.04
CA ARG A 4 -48.52 -22.50 -27.13
C ARG A 4 -47.88 -23.28 -25.97
N ALA A 5 -46.55 -23.31 -25.93
CA ALA A 5 -45.83 -23.77 -24.74
C ALA A 5 -45.54 -22.57 -23.82
N SER A 6 -46.25 -22.56 -22.69
CA SER A 6 -45.97 -21.74 -21.51
C SER A 6 -44.74 -22.31 -20.79
N LEU A 7 -43.69 -21.49 -20.63
CA LEU A 7 -42.64 -21.70 -19.63
C LEU A 7 -42.47 -20.39 -18.86
N LEU A 8 -43.38 -20.22 -17.91
CA LEU A 8 -43.22 -19.35 -16.74
C LEU A 8 -42.15 -19.97 -15.82
N GLY A 9 -41.23 -19.15 -15.34
CA GLY A 9 -40.48 -19.42 -14.12
C GLY A 9 -38.98 -19.63 -14.29
N LEU A 10 -38.20 -18.57 -14.07
CA LEU A 10 -37.11 -18.51 -13.07
C LEU A 10 -36.43 -17.13 -13.16
N THR A 11 -37.08 -16.11 -12.59
CA THR A 11 -36.44 -14.81 -12.33
C THR A 11 -35.85 -14.81 -10.92
N SER A 12 -34.67 -15.42 -10.74
CA SER A 12 -33.91 -15.24 -9.49
C SER A 12 -33.27 -13.86 -9.50
N ARG A 13 -33.99 -12.87 -8.97
CA ARG A 13 -33.43 -11.57 -8.58
C ARG A 13 -32.45 -11.77 -7.42
N LEU A 14 -31.16 -11.65 -7.70
CA LEU A 14 -30.14 -11.52 -6.66
C LEU A 14 -30.28 -10.13 -6.03
N THR A 15 -30.95 -10.06 -4.88
CA THR A 15 -30.93 -8.91 -3.99
C THR A 15 -29.57 -8.88 -3.29
N SER A 16 -28.67 -8.00 -3.72
CA SER A 16 -27.44 -7.74 -2.97
C SER A 16 -27.78 -6.92 -1.72
N SER A 17 -27.69 -7.56 -0.56
CA SER A 17 -27.74 -6.92 0.76
C SER A 17 -26.65 -5.86 0.87
N THR A 18 -27.03 -4.62 1.19
CA THR A 18 -26.10 -3.54 1.58
C THR A 18 -25.44 -3.90 2.91
N LEU A 19 -24.22 -4.45 2.88
CA LEU A 19 -23.37 -4.51 4.07
C LEU A 19 -22.87 -3.10 4.40
N SER A 20 -23.63 -2.40 5.25
CA SER A 20 -23.10 -1.34 6.09
C SER A 20 -22.11 -1.96 7.08
N ARG A 21 -20.82 -1.72 6.87
CA ARG A 21 -19.79 -2.02 7.89
C ARG A 21 -19.61 -0.77 8.74
N PRO A 22 -19.95 -0.77 10.03
CA PRO A 22 -19.51 0.30 10.91
C PRO A 22 -17.98 0.23 11.05
N PHE A 23 -17.33 1.37 10.90
CA PHE A 23 -15.92 1.56 11.16
C PHE A 23 -15.69 1.40 12.67
N SER A 24 -15.32 0.20 13.11
CA SER A 24 -14.92 -0.07 14.50
C SER A 24 -13.41 0.14 14.64
N SER A 25 -13.02 1.32 15.14
CA SER A 25 -11.65 1.57 15.56
C SER A 25 -11.45 0.99 16.96
N SER A 26 -11.01 -0.26 17.05
CA SER A 26 -10.47 -0.79 18.31
C SER A 26 -9.02 -0.35 18.43
N VAL A 27 -8.78 0.62 19.33
CA VAL A 27 -7.45 0.93 19.84
C VAL A 27 -6.99 -0.23 20.71
N VAL A 28 -6.01 -0.99 20.23
CA VAL A 28 -5.32 -2.00 21.04
C VAL A 28 -4.29 -1.28 21.90
N SER A 29 -4.64 -1.03 23.15
CA SER A 29 -3.70 -0.53 24.16
C SER A 29 -2.74 -1.66 24.53
N PHE A 30 -1.55 -1.64 23.95
CA PHE A 30 -0.46 -2.55 24.31
C PHE A 30 0.23 -2.02 25.57
N THR A 31 -0.13 -2.56 26.73
CA THR A 31 0.55 -2.31 28.00
C THR A 31 1.88 -3.06 28.03
N GLN A 32 3.00 -2.34 27.93
CA GLN A 32 4.32 -2.90 28.20
C GLN A 32 4.50 -3.12 29.71
N ARG A 33 4.86 -4.36 30.05
CA ARG A 33 5.18 -4.85 31.39
C ARG A 33 6.54 -4.27 31.81
N ALA A 34 6.53 -3.33 32.76
CA ALA A 34 7.74 -2.80 33.38
C ALA A 34 8.36 -3.82 34.35
N THR A 35 9.62 -4.16 34.16
CA THR A 35 10.46 -4.82 35.17
C THR A 35 11.29 -3.75 35.89
N ASN A 36 10.83 -3.33 37.06
CA ASN A 36 11.64 -2.53 37.99
C ASN A 36 12.51 -3.46 38.83
N PRO A 37 13.78 -3.12 39.11
CA PRO A 37 14.37 -3.37 40.41
C PRO A 37 14.37 -2.06 41.22
N ALA A 38 13.88 -2.18 42.44
CA ALA A 38 13.85 -1.15 43.46
C ALA A 38 15.27 -0.70 43.85
N VAL A 39 15.44 0.62 43.97
CA VAL A 39 16.38 1.21 44.94
C VAL A 39 15.60 2.28 45.69
N SER A 40 15.45 2.02 46.98
CA SER A 40 14.84 2.88 47.97
C SER A 40 15.83 3.95 48.39
N GLU A 41 15.45 5.22 48.36
CA GLU A 41 16.03 6.22 49.24
C GLU A 41 14.96 7.27 49.57
N ALA A 42 14.67 7.36 50.86
CA ALA A 42 13.71 8.28 51.44
C ALA A 42 14.44 9.54 51.89
N THR A 43 13.95 10.72 51.52
CA THR A 43 13.99 11.90 52.40
C THR A 43 12.83 12.82 52.04
N ALA A 44 11.93 13.00 53.01
CA ALA A 44 10.88 14.00 52.98
C ALA A 44 11.48 15.39 53.28
N ALA A 45 11.10 16.41 52.50
CA ALA A 45 11.17 17.79 52.92
C ALA A 45 10.11 18.61 52.17
N THR A 46 9.02 18.90 52.87
CA THR A 46 8.09 19.98 52.60
C THR A 46 8.85 21.30 52.49
N ASN A 47 8.65 22.07 51.42
CA ASN A 47 8.76 23.54 51.43
C ASN A 47 7.99 24.12 50.25
N ASN A 48 6.80 24.66 50.55
CA ASN A 48 6.07 25.54 49.67
C ASN A 48 6.75 26.91 49.70
N ASN A 49 7.35 27.33 48.59
CA ASN A 49 7.69 28.74 48.38
C ASN A 49 7.21 29.16 47.00
N ALA A 50 6.03 29.80 46.99
CA ALA A 50 5.55 30.60 45.89
C ALA A 50 6.59 31.69 45.60
N SER A 51 7.28 31.56 44.47
CA SER A 51 8.16 32.59 43.94
C SER A 51 7.81 32.79 42.48
N THR A 52 7.30 33.98 42.22
CA THR A 52 6.89 34.52 40.93
C THR A 52 8.12 34.63 40.03
N THR A 53 8.44 33.57 39.29
CA THR A 53 9.38 33.61 38.17
C THR A 53 8.74 32.89 37.01
N THR A 54 8.36 33.65 35.99
CA THR A 54 8.00 33.15 34.65
C THR A 54 9.01 32.10 34.19
N PRO A 55 8.64 30.81 34.00
CA PRO A 55 9.45 29.92 33.21
C PRO A 55 8.96 30.05 31.76
N LEU A 56 9.43 31.06 31.04
CA LEU A 56 9.44 31.02 29.56
C LEU A 56 10.53 30.02 29.12
N ALA A 57 10.47 28.79 29.62
CA ALA A 57 11.50 27.77 29.47
C ALA A 57 10.94 26.36 29.72
N ALA A 58 9.76 26.09 29.18
CA ALA A 58 9.24 24.75 28.92
C ALA A 58 8.40 24.95 27.65
N ASP A 59 8.88 24.64 26.46
CA ASP A 59 8.72 23.31 25.87
C ASP A 59 9.54 23.21 24.57
N PHE A 60 10.87 23.32 24.63
CA PHE A 60 11.74 22.99 23.49
C PHE A 60 12.34 21.58 23.58
N THR A 61 12.03 20.83 24.64
CA THR A 61 12.54 19.47 24.86
C THR A 61 11.64 18.38 24.32
N THR A 62 10.39 18.69 23.96
CA THR A 62 9.65 17.83 23.03
C THR A 62 10.22 18.10 21.65
N LEU A 63 11.34 17.45 21.33
CA LEU A 63 11.65 17.14 19.94
C LEU A 63 10.40 16.41 19.45
N LYS A 64 9.57 17.13 18.69
CA LYS A 64 8.52 16.55 17.88
C LYS A 64 9.28 15.59 16.99
N GLU A 65 9.36 14.33 17.41
CA GLU A 65 9.94 13.28 16.60
C GLU A 65 9.30 13.49 15.24
N LEU A 66 10.14 13.87 14.28
CA LEU A 66 9.70 13.98 12.92
C LEU A 66 9.27 12.56 12.61
N SER A 67 7.95 12.32 12.67
CA SER A 67 7.31 11.13 12.15
C SER A 67 7.47 11.21 10.64
N THR A 68 8.72 11.19 10.16
CA THR A 68 9.11 10.83 8.82
C THR A 68 8.86 9.34 8.76
N SER A 69 7.58 9.00 8.73
CA SER A 69 7.15 7.63 8.56
C SER A 69 7.84 7.13 7.30
N LEU A 70 8.62 6.06 7.46
CA LEU A 70 9.33 5.42 6.35
C LEU A 70 8.35 4.68 5.43
N GLU A 71 7.06 4.61 5.77
CA GLU A 71 5.99 3.95 5.01
C GLU A 71 5.98 4.30 3.52
N PRO A 72 6.07 5.56 3.07
CA PRO A 72 6.07 5.89 1.63
C PRO A 72 7.31 5.38 0.90
N TYR A 73 8.40 5.13 1.65
CA TYR A 73 9.67 4.62 1.17
C TYR A 73 9.81 3.10 1.35
N ALA A 74 8.85 2.45 2.00
CA ALA A 74 8.86 1.02 2.24
C ALA A 74 8.96 0.26 0.91
N GLY A 75 9.96 -0.63 0.82
CA GLY A 75 10.26 -1.39 -0.40
C GLY A 75 10.75 -0.56 -1.59
N ARG A 76 11.08 0.72 -1.40
CA ARG A 76 11.58 1.65 -2.43
C ARG A 76 12.89 2.34 -2.04
N SER A 77 13.36 2.13 -0.81
CA SER A 77 14.67 2.53 -0.34
C SER A 77 15.72 1.44 -0.59
N ILE A 78 16.99 1.85 -0.68
CA ILE A 78 18.14 0.96 -0.72
C ILE A 78 19.11 1.46 0.35
N GLY A 79 19.75 0.54 1.08
CA GLY A 79 20.77 0.88 2.07
C GLY A 79 22.05 1.47 1.45
N ASN A 80 23.06 1.66 2.29
CA ASN A 80 24.34 2.20 1.83
C ASN A 80 24.99 1.27 0.78
N VAL A 81 25.46 1.85 -0.32
CA VAL A 81 26.13 1.12 -1.41
C VAL A 81 27.45 1.80 -1.72
N ASN A 82 28.51 1.01 -1.91
CA ASN A 82 29.85 1.51 -2.22
C ASN A 82 29.92 2.33 -3.52
N ASN A 83 29.03 2.03 -4.49
CA ASN A 83 28.94 2.77 -5.76
C ASN A 83 27.55 3.40 -5.94
N PRO A 84 27.45 4.75 -6.02
CA PRO A 84 26.18 5.44 -6.14
C PRO A 84 25.46 5.17 -7.48
N HIS A 85 26.20 4.95 -8.57
CA HIS A 85 25.61 4.68 -9.88
C HIS A 85 24.83 3.36 -9.90
N VAL A 86 25.34 2.34 -9.20
CA VAL A 86 24.66 1.04 -9.06
C VAL A 86 23.40 1.21 -8.23
N ALA A 87 23.46 2.00 -7.15
CA ALA A 87 22.30 2.31 -6.32
C ALA A 87 21.18 2.96 -7.14
N TYR A 88 21.47 3.99 -7.94
CA TYR A 88 20.46 4.64 -8.79
C TYR A 88 19.82 3.69 -9.80
N ARG A 89 20.60 2.82 -10.45
CA ARG A 89 20.05 1.81 -11.38
C ARG A 89 19.11 0.85 -10.66
N ARG A 90 19.49 0.42 -9.46
CA ARG A 90 18.69 -0.49 -8.64
C ARG A 90 17.40 0.16 -8.14
N VAL A 91 17.45 1.40 -7.63
CA VAL A 91 16.23 2.14 -7.24
C VAL A 91 15.32 2.31 -8.45
N ASN A 92 15.86 2.66 -9.62
CA ASN A 92 15.07 2.82 -10.84
C ASN A 92 14.40 1.50 -11.26
N ALA A 93 15.10 0.36 -11.16
CA ALA A 93 14.51 -0.95 -11.42
C ALA A 93 13.35 -1.27 -10.45
N ILE A 94 13.54 -1.03 -9.14
CA ILE A 94 12.51 -1.22 -8.11
C ILE A 94 11.27 -0.35 -8.42
N CYS A 95 11.46 0.94 -8.72
CA CYS A 95 10.37 1.84 -9.08
C CYS A 95 9.64 1.42 -10.37
N ARG A 96 10.34 0.80 -11.32
CA ARG A 96 9.74 0.26 -12.55
C ARG A 96 8.93 -1.01 -12.29
N TRP A 97 9.45 -1.95 -11.50
CA TRP A 97 8.74 -3.19 -11.15
C TRP A 97 7.46 -2.91 -10.35
N ASN A 98 7.52 -1.96 -9.42
CA ASN A 98 6.37 -1.48 -8.65
C ASN A 98 5.45 -0.53 -9.44
N ASN A 99 5.72 -0.27 -10.72
CA ASN A 99 4.93 0.62 -11.60
C ASN A 99 4.73 2.07 -11.09
N VAL A 100 5.57 2.55 -10.16
CA VAL A 100 5.42 3.86 -9.51
C VAL A 100 5.39 5.00 -10.52
N GLN A 101 6.32 4.98 -11.49
CA GLN A 101 6.38 6.02 -12.52
C GLN A 101 5.13 6.04 -13.41
N ARG A 102 4.53 4.87 -13.66
CA ARG A 102 3.30 4.78 -14.47
C ARG A 102 2.12 5.33 -13.70
N GLU A 103 2.03 5.01 -12.41
CA GLU A 103 1.00 5.51 -11.51
C GLU A 103 1.05 7.03 -11.39
N ILE A 104 2.24 7.61 -11.16
CA ILE A 104 2.41 9.08 -11.11
C ILE A 104 1.92 9.75 -12.40
N ARG A 105 2.22 9.17 -13.57
CA ARG A 105 1.73 9.71 -14.85
C ARG A 105 0.22 9.57 -14.99
N ALA A 106 -0.36 8.45 -14.58
CA ALA A 106 -1.80 8.22 -14.64
C ALA A 106 -2.57 9.13 -13.66
N ASN A 107 -2.00 9.42 -12.50
CA ASN A 107 -2.62 10.25 -11.46
C ASN A 107 -2.37 11.75 -11.65
N ARG A 108 -1.54 12.17 -12.62
CA ARG A 108 -1.27 13.59 -12.89
C ARG A 108 -2.54 14.38 -13.22
N TYR A 109 -3.48 13.74 -13.91
CA TYR A 109 -4.76 14.33 -14.28
C TYR A 109 -5.90 13.39 -13.93
N TYR A 110 -7.07 13.94 -13.64
CA TYR A 110 -8.25 13.13 -13.40
C TYR A 110 -8.68 12.37 -14.68
N GLU A 111 -8.78 11.05 -14.57
CA GLU A 111 -9.32 10.18 -15.61
C GLU A 111 -10.75 9.76 -15.24
N LYS A 112 -11.73 10.08 -16.08
CA LYS A 112 -13.13 9.65 -15.89
C LYS A 112 -13.18 8.11 -15.76
N PRO A 113 -13.97 7.53 -14.83
CA PRO A 113 -13.95 6.08 -14.56
C PRO A 113 -14.28 5.20 -15.78
N THR A 114 -15.13 5.66 -16.69
CA THR A 114 -15.44 4.93 -17.93
C THR A 114 -14.25 4.84 -18.87
N VAL A 115 -13.47 5.93 -18.99
CA VAL A 115 -12.24 5.99 -19.79
C VAL A 115 -11.18 5.08 -19.17
N ALA A 116 -11.01 5.15 -17.84
CA ALA A 116 -10.08 4.28 -17.11
C ALA A 116 -10.39 2.78 -17.31
N ARG A 117 -11.67 2.40 -17.26
CA ARG A 117 -12.11 1.01 -17.52
C ARG A 117 -11.78 0.58 -18.95
N ARG A 118 -12.06 1.41 -19.95
CA ARG A 118 -11.75 1.14 -21.37
C ARG A 118 -10.25 0.96 -21.57
N ARG A 119 -9.44 1.88 -21.05
CA ARG A 119 -7.98 1.82 -21.14
C ARG A 119 -7.42 0.54 -20.52
N LYS A 120 -7.81 0.21 -19.28
CA LYS A 120 -7.38 -1.01 -18.59
C LYS A 120 -7.74 -2.28 -19.36
N ASN A 121 -8.91 -2.32 -20.02
CA ASN A 121 -9.31 -3.46 -20.83
C ASN A 121 -8.41 -3.62 -22.08
N ILE A 122 -8.17 -2.53 -22.80
CA ILE A 122 -7.28 -2.53 -23.98
C ILE A 122 -5.86 -2.94 -23.59
N GLU A 123 -5.31 -2.40 -22.50
CA GLU A 123 -3.99 -2.77 -22.00
C GLU A 123 -3.91 -4.25 -21.62
N ARG A 124 -4.93 -4.78 -20.95
CA ARG A 124 -5.01 -6.21 -20.60
C ARG A 124 -5.02 -7.07 -21.85
N ASN A 125 -5.86 -6.76 -22.83
CA ASN A 125 -5.95 -7.54 -24.07
C ASN A 125 -4.64 -7.51 -24.86
N ARG A 126 -3.98 -6.34 -24.96
CA ARG A 126 -2.65 -6.24 -25.59
C ARG A 126 -1.61 -7.10 -24.87
N LYS A 127 -1.60 -7.10 -23.54
CA LYS A 127 -0.69 -7.92 -22.73
C LYS A 127 -0.94 -9.41 -22.93
N LEU A 128 -2.21 -9.83 -22.90
CA LEU A 128 -2.60 -11.23 -23.12
C LEU A 128 -2.23 -11.69 -24.53
N PHE A 129 -2.53 -10.87 -25.55
CA PHE A 129 -2.19 -11.16 -26.93
C PHE A 129 -0.67 -11.33 -27.11
N GLY A 130 0.14 -10.38 -26.62
CA GLY A 130 1.60 -10.47 -26.70
C GLY A 130 2.15 -11.72 -26.00
N ALA A 131 1.59 -12.09 -24.85
CA ALA A 131 1.98 -13.31 -24.14
C ALA A 131 1.63 -14.59 -24.93
N MET A 132 0.46 -14.65 -25.57
CA MET A 132 0.05 -15.80 -26.40
C MET A 132 0.93 -15.93 -27.64
N VAL A 133 1.18 -14.82 -28.34
CA VAL A 133 2.08 -14.79 -29.51
C VAL A 133 3.48 -15.23 -29.10
N GLY A 134 4.02 -14.68 -28.00
CA GLY A 134 5.32 -15.07 -27.47
C GLY A 134 5.40 -16.58 -27.16
N LYS A 135 4.37 -17.16 -26.54
CA LYS A 135 4.29 -18.61 -26.30
C LYS A 135 4.29 -19.42 -27.59
N LYS A 136 3.52 -19.00 -28.60
CA LYS A 136 3.45 -19.69 -29.90
C LYS A 136 4.79 -19.64 -30.63
N VAL A 137 5.44 -18.48 -30.66
CA VAL A 137 6.77 -18.32 -31.28
C VAL A 137 7.81 -19.16 -30.54
N ALA A 138 7.81 -19.13 -29.20
CA ALA A 138 8.73 -19.94 -28.40
C ALA A 138 8.55 -21.45 -28.68
N LEU A 139 7.32 -21.92 -28.82
CA LEU A 139 7.03 -23.31 -29.19
C LEU A 139 7.59 -23.64 -30.59
N ILE A 140 7.34 -22.80 -31.58
CA ILE A 140 7.86 -23.00 -32.94
C ILE A 140 9.40 -23.03 -32.94
N MET A 141 10.05 -22.12 -32.19
CA MET A 141 11.50 -22.13 -32.04
C MET A 141 12.01 -23.42 -31.40
N GLN A 142 11.28 -23.96 -30.40
CA GLN A 142 11.63 -25.26 -29.80
C GLN A 142 11.47 -26.41 -30.78
N MET A 143 10.41 -26.42 -31.61
CA MET A 143 10.19 -27.47 -32.62
C MET A 143 11.30 -27.45 -33.68
N LYS A 144 11.60 -26.25 -34.20
CA LYS A 144 12.71 -26.02 -35.14
C LYS A 144 14.04 -26.52 -34.56
N ASN A 145 14.35 -26.19 -33.31
CA ASN A 145 15.60 -26.62 -32.66
C ASN A 145 15.67 -28.15 -32.46
N ARG A 146 14.52 -28.84 -32.46
CA ARG A 146 14.43 -30.31 -32.39
C ARG A 146 14.44 -30.98 -33.78
N GLY A 147 14.58 -30.21 -34.86
CA GLY A 147 14.61 -30.73 -36.23
C GLY A 147 13.25 -31.14 -36.78
N MET A 148 12.15 -30.64 -36.18
CA MET A 148 10.80 -30.73 -36.73
C MET A 148 10.46 -29.52 -37.60
#